data_AF-A0A956KRC3-F1
#
_entry.id   AF-A0A956KRC3-F1
#
_cell.length_a   1.000
_cell.length_b   1.000
_cell.length_c   1.000
_cell.angle_alpha   90.00
_cell.angle_beta   90.00
_cell.angle_gamma   90.00
#
_symmetry.space_group_name_H-M   'P 1'
#
loop_
_entity.id
_entity.type
_entity.pdbx_description
1 polymer ?
#
loop_
_entity_poly.entity_id
_entity_poly.type
_entity_poly.pdbx_seq_one_letter_code
_entity_poly.pdbx_strand_id
1 'polypeptide(L)'
;MPRTCLDNPVDPATVPDVPLAFATEHLDIHLDEGRYLCEGSAIEYERFAQYVAGQLGIEIQRRIPVYLLDSNEGYCDKPSQSCVTPRGVVYSYETFIYHELTHGVACEIRTGAPAMLAEGLAVAYDHRSNKYPGVPEDIAEIHTSEFGMYYNDAGHFVRWLLETYGTEPFVEAYRTVSYDGGVWAGLQEIYGENLEAEYEATTPAMWIQHRQCADMPVLPPDAEGNWLFSTRFDCSDEATLGPYEKDSTSFAGTTPLMFQSVIVDIEEPGLYQLQHAQYELNDQSGYLYVQVERCLDEDPATEEEIDSEWNVHFVWFTFQGGAEVEFPHPGRWRLDIGVVHGPPQDVWLQIGPRVDG
;
A
#
# COMPACT_ATOMS: atom_id res chain seq x y z
N MET A 1 -2.41 -30.74 -9.90
CA MET A 1 -3.05 -29.50 -9.44
C MET A 1 -2.13 -28.87 -8.43
N PRO A 2 -1.83 -27.55 -8.54
CA PRO A 2 -1.08 -26.85 -7.50
C PRO A 2 -1.81 -26.97 -6.17
N ARG A 3 -1.06 -27.01 -5.06
CA ARG A 3 -1.65 -26.92 -3.72
C ARG A 3 -2.08 -25.48 -3.45
N THR A 4 -3.14 -25.32 -2.69
CA THR A 4 -3.68 -24.04 -2.22
C THR A 4 -3.70 -24.03 -0.69
N CYS A 5 -3.95 -22.88 -0.05
CA CYS A 5 -4.19 -22.88 1.40
C CYS A 5 -5.49 -23.58 1.79
N LEU A 6 -6.44 -23.75 0.88
CA LEU A 6 -7.68 -24.44 1.16
C LEU A 6 -7.45 -25.95 1.42
N ASP A 7 -6.32 -26.48 0.93
CA ASP A 7 -5.91 -27.87 1.17
C ASP A 7 -5.34 -28.10 2.58
N ASN A 8 -4.99 -27.03 3.31
CA ASN A 8 -4.31 -27.11 4.61
C ASN A 8 -5.03 -26.24 5.65
N PRO A 9 -5.99 -26.79 6.42
CA PRO A 9 -6.69 -26.01 7.42
C PRO A 9 -5.74 -25.43 8.46
N VAL A 10 -6.04 -24.21 8.93
CA VAL A 10 -5.33 -23.53 10.02
C VAL A 10 -5.44 -24.39 11.29
N ASP A 11 -4.30 -24.73 11.88
CA ASP A 11 -4.25 -25.43 13.16
C ASP A 11 -4.21 -24.39 14.29
N PRO A 12 -5.25 -24.27 15.14
CA PRO A 12 -5.29 -23.31 16.22
C PRO A 12 -4.13 -23.45 17.21
N ALA A 13 -3.48 -24.61 17.29
CA ALA A 13 -2.32 -24.81 18.15
C ALA A 13 -1.02 -24.21 17.59
N THR A 14 -1.04 -23.69 16.36
CA THR A 14 0.13 -23.15 15.64
C THR A 14 0.05 -21.65 15.38
N VAL A 15 -1.02 -21.00 15.80
CA VAL A 15 -1.21 -19.55 15.71
C VAL A 15 -1.02 -18.91 17.09
N PRO A 16 -0.60 -17.65 17.17
CA PRO A 16 -0.45 -16.96 18.44
C PRO A 16 -1.81 -16.77 19.14
N ASP A 17 -1.81 -16.80 20.47
CA ASP A 17 -2.99 -16.51 21.30
C ASP A 17 -3.19 -15.00 21.42
N VAL A 18 -3.63 -14.39 20.32
CA VAL A 18 -3.82 -12.94 20.17
C VAL A 18 -5.31 -12.67 19.94
N PRO A 19 -5.91 -11.70 20.64
CA PRO A 19 -7.34 -11.45 20.55
C PRO A 19 -7.74 -10.99 19.14
N LEU A 20 -8.90 -11.47 18.68
CA LEU A 20 -9.56 -10.94 17.50
C LEU A 20 -10.01 -9.51 17.80
N ALA A 21 -9.50 -8.55 17.02
CA ALA A 21 -9.86 -7.14 17.15
C ALA A 21 -10.97 -6.76 16.17
N PHE A 22 -10.86 -7.21 14.91
CA PHE A 22 -11.82 -6.94 13.85
C PHE A 22 -12.17 -8.21 13.09
N ALA A 23 -13.41 -8.30 12.62
CA ALA A 23 -13.87 -9.35 11.74
C ALA A 23 -14.69 -8.74 10.61
N THR A 24 -14.22 -8.92 9.37
CA THR A 24 -14.88 -8.42 8.16
C THR A 24 -15.56 -9.58 7.43
N GLU A 25 -15.91 -9.39 6.15
CA GLU A 25 -16.42 -10.49 5.34
C GLU A 25 -15.33 -11.55 5.12
N HIS A 26 -14.12 -11.12 4.74
CA HIS A 26 -13.03 -11.99 4.32
C HIS A 26 -11.82 -12.00 5.27
N LEU A 27 -11.79 -11.20 6.33
CA LEU A 27 -10.63 -11.11 7.23
C LEU A 27 -11.04 -11.34 8.69
N ASP A 28 -10.20 -12.06 9.42
CA ASP A 28 -10.20 -12.08 10.88
C ASP A 28 -8.87 -11.45 11.33
N ILE A 29 -8.92 -10.23 11.88
CA ILE A 29 -7.74 -9.43 12.19
C ILE A 29 -7.46 -9.44 13.70
N HIS A 30 -6.30 -9.95 14.06
CA HIS A 30 -5.79 -10.12 15.41
C HIS A 30 -4.68 -9.10 15.68
N LEU A 31 -4.74 -8.46 16.85
CA LEU A 31 -3.78 -7.42 17.24
C LEU A 31 -3.04 -7.79 18.53
N ASP A 32 -1.71 -7.80 18.46
CA ASP A 32 -0.85 -7.99 19.63
C ASP A 32 -0.97 -6.83 20.62
N GLU A 33 -0.54 -7.05 21.86
CA GLU A 33 -0.59 -6.04 22.92
C GLU A 33 0.24 -4.82 22.52
N GLY A 34 -0.35 -3.62 22.60
CA GLY A 34 0.33 -2.36 22.28
C GLY A 34 0.26 -1.95 20.80
N ARG A 35 -0.21 -2.85 19.93
CA ARG A 35 -0.63 -2.48 18.56
C ARG A 35 -2.00 -1.83 18.60
N TYR A 36 -2.32 -1.09 17.54
CA TYR A 36 -3.65 -0.55 17.30
C TYR A 36 -3.93 -0.62 15.80
N LEU A 37 -5.20 -0.62 15.47
CA LEU A 37 -5.73 -0.51 14.12
C LEU A 37 -7.05 0.23 14.25
N CYS A 38 -7.27 1.24 13.41
CA CYS A 38 -8.54 1.95 13.38
C CYS A 38 -9.56 1.23 12.51
N GLU A 39 -10.85 1.45 12.79
CA GLU A 39 -11.97 0.84 12.06
C GLU A 39 -11.84 1.08 10.55
N GLY A 40 -11.47 2.30 10.14
CA GLY A 40 -11.24 2.62 8.73
C GLY A 40 -10.15 1.78 8.08
N SER A 41 -9.07 1.43 8.79
CA SER A 41 -7.99 0.58 8.24
C SER A 41 -8.43 -0.88 8.09
N ALA A 42 -9.22 -1.40 9.03
CA ALA A 42 -9.80 -2.74 8.89
C ALA A 42 -10.73 -2.83 7.66
N ILE A 43 -11.54 -1.79 7.42
CA ILE A 43 -12.38 -1.66 6.22
C ILE A 43 -11.52 -1.54 4.96
N GLU A 44 -10.43 -0.78 4.99
CA GLU A 44 -9.55 -0.62 3.84
C GLU A 44 -8.82 -1.91 3.48
N TYR A 45 -8.36 -2.70 4.46
CA TYR A 45 -7.78 -4.02 4.19
C TYR A 45 -8.79 -4.97 3.54
N GLU A 46 -10.04 -4.96 3.99
CA GLU A 46 -11.12 -5.74 3.38
C GLU A 46 -11.33 -5.31 1.91
N ARG A 47 -11.44 -4.01 1.66
CA ARG A 47 -11.57 -3.47 0.29
C ARG A 47 -10.37 -3.85 -0.57
N PHE A 48 -9.17 -3.81 -0.02
CA PHE A 48 -7.95 -4.21 -0.71
C PHE A 48 -7.96 -5.70 -1.05
N ALA A 49 -8.32 -6.58 -0.11
CA ALA A 49 -8.43 -8.01 -0.36
C ALA A 49 -9.45 -8.30 -1.47
N GLN A 50 -10.62 -7.66 -1.42
CA GLN A 50 -11.63 -7.75 -2.47
C GLN A 50 -11.11 -7.23 -3.82
N TYR A 51 -10.37 -6.12 -3.80
CA TYR A 51 -9.77 -5.55 -5.01
C TYR A 51 -8.78 -6.53 -5.64
N VAL A 52 -7.81 -7.05 -4.88
CA VAL A 52 -6.84 -8.05 -5.38
C VAL A 52 -7.54 -9.30 -5.90
N ALA A 53 -8.53 -9.83 -5.17
CA ALA A 53 -9.30 -10.99 -5.61
C ALA A 53 -10.05 -10.71 -6.93
N GLY A 54 -10.67 -9.53 -7.04
CA GLY A 54 -11.35 -9.07 -8.25
C GLY A 54 -10.40 -8.92 -9.44
N GLN A 55 -9.19 -8.39 -9.23
CA GLN A 55 -8.17 -8.31 -10.27
C GLN A 55 -7.72 -9.71 -10.72
N LEU A 56 -7.51 -10.62 -9.78
CA LEU A 56 -7.11 -12.00 -10.06
C LEU A 56 -8.26 -12.89 -10.58
N GLY A 57 -9.49 -12.37 -10.65
CA GLY A 57 -10.66 -13.11 -11.10
C GLY A 57 -10.97 -14.32 -10.23
N ILE A 58 -10.74 -14.23 -8.92
CA ILE A 58 -11.04 -15.27 -7.94
C ILE A 58 -12.06 -14.80 -6.91
N GLU A 59 -12.76 -15.76 -6.30
CA GLU A 59 -13.58 -15.53 -5.11
C GLU A 59 -12.78 -15.95 -3.89
N ILE A 60 -12.76 -15.14 -2.83
CA ILE A 60 -12.13 -15.51 -1.55
C ILE A 60 -13.07 -16.50 -0.84
N GLN A 61 -12.64 -17.75 -0.68
CA GLN A 61 -13.48 -18.83 -0.17
C GLN A 61 -13.50 -18.95 1.35
N ARG A 62 -12.59 -18.28 2.05
CA ARG A 62 -12.50 -18.32 3.52
C ARG A 62 -12.07 -16.98 4.08
N ARG A 63 -12.31 -16.79 5.38
CA ARG A 63 -11.64 -15.70 6.10
C ARG A 63 -10.15 -15.97 6.21
N ILE A 64 -9.36 -14.94 5.88
CA ILE A 64 -7.91 -14.92 5.99
C ILE A 64 -7.58 -14.43 7.41
N PRO A 65 -6.95 -15.26 8.25
CA PRO A 65 -6.47 -14.80 9.55
C PRO A 65 -5.27 -13.90 9.34
N VAL A 66 -5.36 -12.69 9.88
CA VAL A 66 -4.32 -11.66 9.84
C VAL A 66 -3.86 -11.38 11.26
N TYR A 67 -2.57 -11.49 11.53
CA TYR A 67 -1.97 -11.20 12.82
C TYR A 67 -0.99 -10.04 12.68
N LEU A 68 -1.31 -8.91 13.32
CA LEU A 68 -0.43 -7.76 13.44
C LEU A 68 0.35 -7.89 14.75
N LEU A 69 1.63 -8.26 14.66
CA LEU A 69 2.47 -8.66 15.79
C LEU A 69 3.67 -7.75 16.00
N ASP A 70 4.19 -7.68 17.22
CA ASP A 70 5.50 -7.06 17.51
C ASP A 70 6.67 -7.90 17.00
N SER A 71 6.49 -9.21 16.92
CA SER A 71 7.48 -10.14 16.39
C SER A 71 6.79 -11.32 15.73
N ASN A 72 7.29 -11.69 14.55
CA ASN A 72 6.84 -12.86 13.81
C ASN A 72 7.75 -14.09 14.05
N GLU A 73 8.68 -14.00 14.99
CA GLU A 73 9.59 -15.08 15.33
C GLU A 73 8.82 -16.32 15.83
N GLY A 74 9.09 -17.47 15.19
CA GLY A 74 8.44 -18.74 15.51
C GLY A 74 7.15 -19.02 14.74
N TYR A 75 6.60 -18.04 14.03
CA TYR A 75 5.42 -18.20 13.16
C TYR A 75 5.76 -18.21 11.67
N CYS A 76 6.80 -17.47 11.28
CA CYS A 76 7.38 -17.53 9.95
C CYS A 76 8.47 -18.61 9.86
N ASP A 77 8.56 -19.29 8.72
CA ASP A 77 9.56 -20.35 8.46
C ASP A 77 11.01 -19.83 8.50
N LYS A 78 11.19 -18.52 8.35
CA LYS A 78 12.47 -17.81 8.42
C LYS A 78 12.29 -16.54 9.25
N PRO A 79 13.37 -15.99 9.85
CA PRO A 79 13.34 -14.67 10.44
C PRO A 79 12.99 -13.62 9.38
N SER A 80 11.74 -13.17 9.36
CA SER A 80 11.23 -12.15 8.46
C SER A 80 10.35 -11.16 9.21
N GLN A 81 10.22 -9.97 8.65
CA GLN A 81 9.34 -8.94 9.20
C GLN A 81 7.87 -9.26 8.96
N SER A 82 7.57 -10.14 8.02
CA SER A 82 6.22 -10.52 7.64
C SER A 82 6.28 -11.83 6.85
N CYS A 83 5.19 -12.59 6.80
CA CYS A 83 5.05 -13.75 5.92
C CYS A 83 3.60 -14.23 5.80
N VAL A 84 3.36 -15.04 4.78
CA VAL A 84 2.17 -15.88 4.67
C VAL A 84 2.54 -17.35 4.74
N THR A 85 1.88 -18.10 5.62
CA THR A 85 2.11 -19.55 5.73
C THR A 85 1.45 -20.31 4.57
N PRO A 86 1.82 -21.57 4.30
CA PRO A 86 1.10 -22.42 3.34
C PRO A 86 -0.38 -22.67 3.65
N ARG A 87 -0.86 -22.27 4.84
CA ARG A 87 -2.27 -22.29 5.26
C ARG A 87 -2.97 -20.94 5.03
N GLY A 88 -2.25 -19.99 4.44
CA GLY A 88 -2.71 -18.63 4.17
C GLY A 88 -3.09 -17.87 5.43
N VAL A 89 -2.28 -18.02 6.48
CA VAL A 89 -2.28 -17.14 7.66
C VAL A 89 -1.26 -16.05 7.40
N VAL A 90 -1.69 -14.80 7.54
CA VAL A 90 -0.87 -13.59 7.35
C VAL A 90 -0.29 -13.17 8.70
N TYR A 91 1.03 -13.03 8.77
CA TYR A 91 1.75 -12.45 9.88
C TYR A 91 2.48 -11.21 9.37
N SER A 92 2.22 -10.03 9.94
CA SER A 92 2.78 -8.79 9.39
C SER A 92 2.97 -7.72 10.45
N TYR A 93 3.88 -6.78 10.17
CA TYR A 93 3.79 -5.43 10.71
C TYR A 93 2.85 -4.59 9.85
N GLU A 94 2.33 -3.48 10.39
CA GLU A 94 1.49 -2.55 9.63
C GLU A 94 2.10 -2.13 8.28
N THR A 95 3.40 -1.84 8.20
CA THR A 95 4.02 -1.32 6.96
C THR A 95 4.13 -2.33 5.81
N PHE A 96 3.80 -3.61 6.04
CA PHE A 96 3.88 -4.70 5.06
C PHE A 96 2.54 -5.41 4.84
N ILE A 97 1.46 -4.91 5.44
CA ILE A 97 0.19 -5.62 5.44
C ILE A 97 -0.40 -5.79 4.04
N TYR A 98 -0.34 -4.78 3.16
CA TYR A 98 -0.83 -4.91 1.78
C TYR A 98 -0.05 -5.95 0.98
N HIS A 99 1.27 -6.00 1.16
CA HIS A 99 2.14 -7.01 0.56
C HIS A 99 1.72 -8.42 0.99
N GLU A 100 1.63 -8.69 2.29
CA GLU A 100 1.25 -10.02 2.77
C GLU A 100 -0.21 -10.37 2.53
N LEU A 101 -1.11 -9.39 2.56
CA LEU A 101 -2.52 -9.64 2.28
C LEU A 101 -2.72 -10.05 0.81
N THR A 102 -1.91 -9.51 -0.10
CA THR A 102 -1.85 -9.98 -1.49
C THR A 102 -1.46 -11.46 -1.57
N HIS A 103 -0.44 -11.89 -0.82
CA HIS A 103 -0.08 -13.31 -0.69
C HIS A 103 -1.22 -14.13 -0.09
N GLY A 104 -1.90 -13.60 0.94
CA GLY A 104 -3.05 -14.23 1.59
C GLY A 104 -4.18 -14.53 0.63
N VAL A 105 -4.49 -13.59 -0.27
CA VAL A 105 -5.49 -13.74 -1.35
C VAL A 105 -4.98 -14.70 -2.43
N ALA A 106 -3.76 -14.50 -2.95
CA ALA A 106 -3.18 -15.32 -4.02
C ALA A 106 -2.95 -16.79 -3.63
N CYS A 107 -2.85 -17.06 -2.33
CA CYS A 107 -2.72 -18.40 -1.79
C CYS A 107 -3.89 -19.34 -2.15
N GLU A 108 -5.08 -18.81 -2.48
CA GLU A 108 -6.20 -19.60 -2.98
C GLU A 108 -5.97 -20.12 -4.42
N ILE A 109 -5.08 -19.48 -5.17
CA ILE A 109 -4.65 -19.94 -6.50
C ILE A 109 -3.58 -21.01 -6.34
N ARG A 110 -2.54 -20.72 -5.56
CA ARG A 110 -1.40 -21.61 -5.35
C ARG A 110 -0.55 -21.18 -4.16
N THR A 111 -0.11 -22.16 -3.37
CA THR A 111 1.02 -22.02 -2.43
C THR A 111 2.33 -22.40 -3.12
N GLY A 112 3.40 -21.65 -2.85
CA GLY A 112 4.73 -21.97 -3.38
C GLY A 112 4.87 -21.71 -4.89
N ALA A 113 4.31 -20.61 -5.37
CA ALA A 113 4.69 -20.07 -6.68
C ALA A 113 6.17 -19.62 -6.65
N PRO A 114 6.87 -19.60 -7.80
CA PRO A 114 8.22 -19.05 -7.87
C PRO A 114 8.31 -17.62 -7.30
N ALA A 115 9.45 -17.26 -6.70
CA ALA A 115 9.61 -16.01 -5.97
C ALA A 115 9.29 -14.78 -6.85
N MET A 116 9.74 -14.78 -8.11
CA MET A 116 9.44 -13.70 -9.05
C MET A 116 7.94 -13.47 -9.24
N LEU A 117 7.14 -14.54 -9.27
CA LEU A 117 5.69 -14.44 -9.43
C LEU A 117 4.99 -14.13 -8.11
N ALA A 118 5.34 -14.81 -7.02
CA ALA A 118 4.71 -14.60 -5.72
C ALA A 118 4.98 -13.19 -5.22
N GLU A 119 6.24 -12.80 -5.15
CA GLU A 119 6.67 -11.55 -4.54
C GLU A 119 6.48 -10.40 -5.51
N GLY A 120 6.65 -10.64 -6.81
CA GLY A 120 6.29 -9.66 -7.82
C GLY A 120 4.79 -9.32 -7.79
N LEU A 121 3.91 -10.30 -7.54
CA LEU A 121 2.48 -10.01 -7.36
C LEU A 121 2.22 -9.14 -6.13
N ALA A 122 2.84 -9.47 -5.00
CA ALA A 122 2.68 -8.73 -3.77
C ALA A 122 3.18 -7.29 -3.89
N VAL A 123 4.33 -7.07 -4.52
CA VAL A 123 4.87 -5.72 -4.78
C VAL A 123 4.06 -4.98 -5.84
N ALA A 124 3.54 -5.66 -6.86
CA ALA A 124 2.70 -5.03 -7.89
C ALA A 124 1.43 -4.39 -7.30
N TYR A 125 0.89 -4.97 -6.21
CA TYR A 125 -0.27 -4.44 -5.49
C TYR A 125 0.09 -3.66 -4.22
N ASP A 126 1.37 -3.46 -3.90
CA ASP A 126 1.79 -2.75 -2.71
C ASP A 126 1.32 -1.29 -2.74
N HIS A 127 1.16 -0.67 -1.58
CA HIS A 127 0.65 0.70 -1.46
C HIS A 127 1.72 1.76 -1.78
N ARG A 128 2.82 1.37 -2.43
CA ARG A 128 3.96 2.22 -2.78
C ARG A 128 4.19 2.21 -4.28
N SER A 129 4.65 3.34 -4.80
CA SER A 129 5.15 3.38 -6.17
C SER A 129 6.43 2.56 -6.31
N ASN A 130 6.68 2.09 -7.53
CA ASN A 130 7.84 1.26 -7.84
C ASN A 130 8.56 1.80 -9.07
N LYS A 131 9.79 2.27 -8.88
CA LYS A 131 10.64 2.91 -9.91
C LYS A 131 11.85 2.08 -10.33
N TYR A 132 11.82 0.77 -10.07
CA TYR A 132 12.98 -0.10 -10.28
C TYR A 132 12.67 -1.12 -11.37
N PRO A 133 12.77 -0.73 -12.65
CA PRO A 133 12.75 -1.69 -13.73
C PRO A 133 14.05 -2.53 -13.65
N GLY A 134 13.94 -3.79 -13.28
CA GLY A 134 15.05 -4.75 -13.33
C GLY A 134 15.13 -5.50 -14.66
N VAL A 135 15.99 -6.52 -14.74
CA VAL A 135 16.08 -7.44 -15.87
C VAL A 135 15.37 -8.75 -15.48
N PRO A 136 14.17 -9.05 -16.02
CA PRO A 136 13.36 -10.17 -15.55
C PRO A 136 14.03 -11.54 -15.69
N GLU A 137 14.81 -11.77 -16.77
CA GLU A 137 15.53 -13.03 -16.98
C GLU A 137 16.56 -13.30 -15.87
N ASP A 138 17.27 -12.25 -15.42
CA ASP A 138 18.30 -12.36 -14.38
C ASP A 138 17.72 -12.76 -13.00
N ILE A 139 16.45 -12.44 -12.75
CA ILE A 139 15.80 -12.67 -11.45
C ILE A 139 14.85 -13.87 -11.45
N ALA A 140 14.41 -14.37 -12.61
CA ALA A 140 13.39 -15.40 -12.73
C ALA A 140 13.72 -16.69 -11.95
N GLU A 141 15.00 -17.08 -11.94
CA GLU A 141 15.46 -18.32 -11.31
C GLU A 141 15.94 -18.13 -9.85
N ILE A 142 15.89 -16.91 -9.31
CA ILE A 142 16.32 -16.65 -7.94
C ILE A 142 15.30 -17.26 -6.97
N HIS A 143 15.80 -18.05 -6.03
CA HIS A 143 14.97 -18.64 -4.98
C HIS A 143 14.62 -17.61 -3.89
N THR A 144 13.47 -17.78 -3.25
CA THR A 144 12.93 -16.87 -2.23
C THR A 144 13.92 -16.51 -1.10
N SER A 145 14.88 -17.38 -0.75
CA SER A 145 15.90 -17.08 0.27
C SER A 145 16.87 -15.95 -0.10
N GLU A 146 17.01 -15.66 -1.38
CA GLU A 146 17.97 -14.68 -1.92
C GLU A 146 17.25 -13.52 -2.63
N PHE A 147 15.91 -13.57 -2.66
CA PHE A 147 15.08 -12.71 -3.50
C PHE A 147 14.90 -11.29 -2.97
N GLY A 148 15.26 -11.03 -1.70
CA GLY A 148 14.91 -9.79 -1.02
C GLY A 148 15.42 -8.50 -1.69
N MET A 149 16.53 -8.55 -2.43
CA MET A 149 17.04 -7.39 -3.16
C MET A 149 16.40 -7.15 -4.54
N TYR A 150 15.58 -8.10 -5.01
CA TYR A 150 14.95 -8.10 -6.33
C TYR A 150 13.43 -7.96 -6.27
N TYR A 151 12.86 -7.69 -5.08
CA TYR A 151 11.43 -7.53 -4.90
C TYR A 151 10.84 -6.45 -5.81
N ASN A 152 11.49 -5.29 -5.88
CA ASN A 152 11.01 -4.19 -6.70
C ASN A 152 11.08 -4.54 -8.19
N ASP A 153 12.18 -5.14 -8.65
CA ASP A 153 12.36 -5.59 -10.02
C ASP A 153 11.23 -6.57 -10.45
N ALA A 154 10.93 -7.54 -9.59
CA ALA A 154 9.87 -8.51 -9.81
C ALA A 154 8.48 -7.85 -9.82
N GLY A 155 8.24 -6.94 -8.87
CA GLY A 155 7.00 -6.20 -8.78
C GLY A 155 6.72 -5.36 -10.00
N HIS A 156 7.75 -4.70 -10.50
CA HIS A 156 7.69 -3.87 -11.68
C HIS A 156 7.35 -4.70 -12.93
N PHE A 157 8.00 -5.84 -13.09
CA PHE A 157 7.74 -6.76 -14.20
C PHE A 157 6.35 -7.41 -14.12
N VAL A 158 5.94 -7.91 -12.94
CA VAL A 158 4.61 -8.52 -12.76
C VAL A 158 3.49 -7.50 -13.00
N ARG A 159 3.67 -6.26 -12.54
CA ARG A 159 2.74 -5.16 -12.83
C ARG A 159 2.60 -4.94 -14.34
N TRP A 160 3.71 -4.91 -15.07
CA TRP A 160 3.69 -4.81 -16.54
C TRP A 160 2.95 -5.97 -17.21
N LEU A 161 3.16 -7.21 -16.75
CA LEU A 161 2.45 -8.38 -17.28
C LEU A 161 0.93 -8.24 -17.12
N LEU A 162 0.49 -7.82 -15.93
CA LEU A 162 -0.93 -7.64 -15.60
C LEU A 162 -1.59 -6.56 -16.47
N GLU A 163 -0.94 -5.41 -16.65
CA GLU A 163 -1.48 -4.29 -17.44
C GLU A 163 -1.42 -4.55 -18.96
N THR A 164 -0.38 -5.24 -19.44
CA THR A 164 -0.15 -5.44 -20.87
C THR A 164 -0.94 -6.62 -21.43
N TYR A 165 -0.96 -7.75 -20.72
CA TYR A 165 -1.58 -9.00 -21.19
C TYR A 165 -2.87 -9.34 -20.45
N GLY A 166 -3.22 -8.59 -19.41
CA GLY A 166 -4.37 -8.86 -18.56
C GLY A 166 -4.10 -9.93 -17.50
N THR A 167 -5.10 -10.16 -16.67
CA THR A 167 -4.97 -10.97 -15.46
C THR A 167 -5.10 -12.48 -15.74
N GLU A 168 -5.85 -12.88 -16.76
CA GLU A 168 -6.05 -14.31 -17.09
C GLU A 168 -4.73 -15.05 -17.40
N PRO A 169 -3.84 -14.56 -18.30
CA PRO A 169 -2.56 -15.20 -18.55
C PRO A 169 -1.65 -15.21 -17.32
N PHE A 170 -1.70 -14.16 -16.50
CA PHE A 170 -0.91 -14.10 -15.26
C PHE A 170 -1.35 -15.16 -14.26
N VAL A 171 -2.65 -15.33 -14.07
CA VAL A 171 -3.18 -16.35 -13.18
C VAL A 171 -2.85 -17.76 -13.71
N GLU A 172 -2.82 -17.97 -15.03
CA GLU A 172 -2.30 -19.20 -15.62
C GLU A 172 -0.82 -19.40 -15.25
N ALA A 173 0.03 -18.41 -15.48
CA ALA A 173 1.46 -18.47 -15.15
C ALA A 173 1.69 -18.76 -13.67
N TYR A 174 0.98 -18.06 -12.78
CA TYR A 174 1.03 -18.27 -11.34
C TYR A 174 0.70 -19.72 -10.96
N ARG A 175 -0.29 -20.34 -11.63
CA ARG A 175 -0.69 -21.74 -11.39
C ARG A 175 0.31 -22.76 -11.92
N THR A 176 0.92 -22.52 -13.08
CA THR A 176 1.62 -23.56 -13.85
C THR A 176 3.15 -23.44 -13.82
N VAL A 177 3.69 -22.22 -13.78
CA VAL A 177 5.15 -21.98 -13.87
C VAL A 177 5.86 -22.46 -12.60
N SER A 178 7.00 -23.11 -12.75
CA SER A 178 7.75 -23.68 -11.63
C SER A 178 9.25 -23.73 -11.92
N TYR A 179 10.06 -23.82 -10.87
CA TYR A 179 11.52 -23.95 -11.00
C TYR A 179 11.95 -25.22 -11.76
N ASP A 180 11.21 -26.34 -11.63
CA ASP A 180 11.57 -27.60 -12.29
C ASP A 180 11.54 -27.50 -13.84
N GLY A 181 10.72 -26.60 -14.38
CA GLY A 181 10.61 -26.34 -15.83
C GLY A 181 11.39 -25.11 -16.30
N GLY A 182 12.04 -24.37 -15.40
CA GLY A 182 12.53 -23.02 -15.65
C GLY A 182 11.39 -21.99 -15.56
N VAL A 183 11.54 -21.02 -14.68
CA VAL A 183 10.56 -19.95 -14.48
C VAL A 183 10.46 -19.08 -15.73
N TRP A 184 11.60 -18.66 -16.28
CA TRP A 184 11.63 -17.79 -17.45
C TRP A 184 11.06 -18.49 -18.70
N ALA A 185 11.48 -19.74 -18.93
CA ALA A 185 10.98 -20.54 -20.04
C ALA A 185 9.45 -20.75 -19.97
N GLY A 186 8.92 -21.00 -18.76
CA GLY A 186 7.48 -21.12 -18.56
C GLY A 186 6.72 -19.82 -18.83
N LEU A 187 7.32 -18.67 -18.58
CA LEU A 187 6.71 -17.38 -18.92
C LEU A 187 6.75 -17.11 -20.42
N GLN A 188 7.85 -17.43 -21.11
CA GLN A 188 7.92 -17.31 -22.57
C GLN A 188 6.92 -18.24 -23.28
N GLU A 189 6.59 -19.39 -22.72
CA GLU A 189 5.54 -20.27 -23.26
C GLU A 189 4.16 -19.61 -23.24
N ILE A 190 3.86 -18.82 -22.19
CA ILE A 190 2.57 -18.17 -21.99
C ILE A 190 2.49 -16.83 -22.72
N TYR A 191 3.53 -16.01 -22.63
CA TYR A 191 3.53 -14.63 -23.10
C TYR A 191 4.28 -14.42 -24.43
N GLY A 192 5.10 -15.39 -24.86
CA GLY A 192 5.87 -15.36 -26.09
C GLY A 192 7.38 -15.19 -25.91
N GLU A 193 8.15 -15.58 -26.93
CA GLU A 193 9.63 -15.60 -26.87
C GLU A 193 10.28 -14.20 -26.76
N ASN A 194 9.59 -13.14 -27.18
CA ASN A 194 10.11 -11.77 -27.16
C ASN A 194 9.84 -11.02 -25.84
N LEU A 195 9.43 -11.73 -24.78
CA LEU A 195 8.92 -11.15 -23.54
C LEU A 195 9.80 -10.05 -22.94
N GLU A 196 11.11 -10.30 -22.83
CA GLU A 196 12.07 -9.32 -22.30
C GLU A 196 12.19 -8.09 -23.20
N ALA A 197 12.34 -8.29 -24.51
CA ALA A 197 12.44 -7.17 -25.45
C ALA A 197 11.16 -6.32 -25.48
N GLU A 198 9.99 -6.93 -25.30
CA GLU A 198 8.72 -6.21 -25.17
C GLU A 198 8.66 -5.43 -23.86
N TYR A 199 9.09 -6.02 -22.74
CA TYR A 199 9.16 -5.35 -21.45
C TYR A 199 10.11 -4.14 -21.49
N GLU A 200 11.35 -4.32 -21.95
CA GLU A 200 12.34 -3.25 -22.08
C GLU A 200 11.83 -2.09 -22.97
N ALA A 201 11.05 -2.40 -24.00
CA ALA A 201 10.56 -1.41 -24.95
C ALA A 201 9.31 -0.65 -24.49
N THR A 202 8.52 -1.21 -23.56
CA THR A 202 7.17 -0.72 -23.28
C THR A 202 6.88 -0.46 -21.80
N THR A 203 7.72 -0.94 -20.88
CA THR A 203 7.51 -0.68 -19.46
C THR A 203 7.69 0.82 -19.14
N PRO A 204 6.82 1.41 -18.30
CA PRO A 204 7.08 2.74 -17.76
C PRO A 204 8.33 2.74 -16.88
N ALA A 205 8.85 3.93 -16.58
CA ALA A 205 9.97 4.08 -15.65
C ALA A 205 9.54 3.92 -14.19
N MET A 206 8.26 4.17 -13.90
CA MET A 206 7.67 3.97 -12.58
C MET A 206 6.21 3.56 -12.68
N TRP A 207 5.82 2.58 -11.87
CA TRP A 207 4.43 2.31 -11.57
C TRP A 207 3.96 3.16 -10.39
N ILE A 208 2.87 3.90 -10.58
CA ILE A 208 2.19 4.57 -9.48
C ILE A 208 1.41 3.55 -8.65
N GLN A 209 1.13 3.90 -7.41
CA GLN A 209 0.32 3.06 -6.52
C GLN A 209 -1.03 2.76 -7.16
N HIS A 210 -1.46 1.50 -7.12
CA HIS A 210 -2.85 1.18 -7.40
C HIS A 210 -3.78 2.00 -6.53
N ARG A 211 -4.80 2.60 -7.17
CA ARG A 211 -5.82 3.38 -6.46
C ARG A 211 -5.22 4.54 -5.66
N GLN A 212 -4.08 5.10 -6.11
CA GLN A 212 -3.36 6.20 -5.43
C GLN A 212 -4.29 7.27 -4.85
N CYS A 213 -5.31 7.66 -5.62
CA CYS A 213 -6.34 8.65 -5.26
C CYS A 213 -7.78 8.16 -5.49
N ALA A 214 -7.99 6.85 -5.67
CA ALA A 214 -9.33 6.33 -5.87
C ALA A 214 -10.12 6.34 -4.56
N ASP A 215 -11.44 6.54 -4.67
CA ASP A 215 -12.40 6.42 -3.56
C ASP A 215 -12.19 7.37 -2.38
N MET A 216 -11.38 8.41 -2.57
CA MET A 216 -11.17 9.46 -1.59
C MET A 216 -12.20 10.58 -1.73
N PRO A 217 -12.67 11.16 -0.62
CA PRO A 217 -13.55 12.31 -0.66
C PRO A 217 -12.82 13.53 -1.27
N VAL A 218 -13.48 14.19 -2.22
CA VAL A 218 -13.02 15.46 -2.78
C VAL A 218 -13.51 16.59 -1.88
N LEU A 219 -12.58 17.43 -1.43
CA LEU A 219 -12.86 18.63 -0.68
C LEU A 219 -13.14 19.78 -1.67
N PRO A 220 -14.35 20.37 -1.68
CA PRO A 220 -14.64 21.48 -2.57
C PRO A 220 -14.02 22.80 -2.05
N PRO A 221 -13.56 23.70 -2.93
CA PRO A 221 -13.16 25.04 -2.54
C PRO A 221 -14.37 25.91 -2.17
N ASP A 222 -14.16 26.90 -1.30
CA ASP A 222 -15.09 27.98 -1.02
C ASP A 222 -15.08 29.06 -2.13
N ALA A 223 -15.85 30.14 -1.92
CA ALA A 223 -15.98 31.21 -2.92
C ALA A 223 -14.69 32.02 -3.10
N GLU A 224 -13.79 31.96 -2.13
CA GLU A 224 -12.49 32.61 -2.11
C GLU A 224 -11.36 31.69 -2.59
N GLY A 225 -11.69 30.45 -2.99
CA GLY A 225 -10.72 29.47 -3.48
C GLY A 225 -9.94 28.75 -2.38
N ASN A 226 -10.46 28.72 -1.14
CA ASN A 226 -9.86 27.97 -0.03
C ASN A 226 -10.58 26.65 0.20
N TRP A 227 -9.84 25.66 0.67
CA TRP A 227 -10.38 24.40 1.14
C TRP A 227 -10.36 24.36 2.67
N LEU A 228 -11.45 23.91 3.29
CA LEU A 228 -11.54 23.72 4.73
C LEU A 228 -11.80 22.25 5.04
N PHE A 229 -10.76 21.53 5.46
CA PHE A 229 -10.92 20.24 6.08
C PHE A 229 -11.28 20.44 7.55
N SER A 230 -12.36 19.81 8.01
CA SER A 230 -12.71 19.80 9.44
C SER A 230 -13.40 18.49 9.76
N THR A 231 -12.84 17.74 10.71
CA THR A 231 -13.32 16.42 11.10
C THR A 231 -13.00 16.14 12.56
N ARG A 232 -13.56 15.06 13.08
CA ARG A 232 -13.15 14.46 14.35
C ARG A 232 -12.37 13.19 14.06
N PHE A 233 -11.11 13.13 14.47
CA PHE A 233 -10.34 11.90 14.45
C PHE A 233 -10.76 11.04 15.62
N ASP A 234 -11.29 9.85 15.34
CA ASP A 234 -11.68 8.84 16.30
C ASP A 234 -11.37 7.49 15.67
N CYS A 235 -10.59 6.65 16.34
CA CYS A 235 -10.17 5.36 15.78
C CYS A 235 -11.34 4.38 15.59
N SER A 236 -12.51 4.68 16.17
CA SER A 236 -13.77 3.95 15.93
C SER A 236 -14.59 4.50 14.76
N ASP A 237 -14.18 5.62 14.15
CA ASP A 237 -14.80 6.17 12.94
C ASP A 237 -14.25 5.47 11.69
N GLU A 238 -15.16 4.99 10.83
CA GLU A 238 -14.83 4.32 9.56
C GLU A 238 -14.02 5.21 8.60
N ALA A 239 -14.08 6.54 8.75
CA ALA A 239 -13.26 7.47 7.97
C ALA A 239 -11.82 7.60 8.48
N THR A 240 -11.54 7.20 9.74
CA THR A 240 -10.21 7.32 10.33
C THR A 240 -9.40 6.06 10.12
N LEU A 241 -8.28 6.21 9.43
CA LEU A 241 -7.29 5.17 9.16
C LEU A 241 -6.18 5.23 10.23
N GLY A 242 -5.51 4.12 10.46
CA GLY A 242 -4.37 4.03 11.36
C GLY A 242 -3.99 2.58 11.62
N PRO A 243 -2.69 2.23 11.68
CA PRO A 243 -1.54 3.14 11.62
C PRO A 243 -1.24 3.73 10.23
N TYR A 244 -0.46 4.81 10.20
CA TYR A 244 -0.02 5.41 8.95
C TYR A 244 1.07 4.57 8.28
N GLU A 245 0.72 3.86 7.21
CA GLU A 245 1.55 2.81 6.61
C GLU A 245 2.41 3.29 5.44
N LYS A 246 2.13 4.49 4.91
CA LYS A 246 2.82 5.07 3.74
C LYS A 246 4.26 5.51 4.02
N ASP A 247 4.63 5.69 5.28
CA ASP A 247 5.98 6.11 5.65
C ASP A 247 6.76 4.98 6.33
N SER A 248 7.50 4.20 5.53
CA SER A 248 8.42 3.18 6.03
C SER A 248 9.72 3.74 6.61
N THR A 249 10.03 5.01 6.31
CA THR A 249 11.27 5.67 6.76
C THR A 249 11.13 6.28 8.15
N SER A 250 9.89 6.49 8.60
CA SER A 250 9.59 7.14 9.86
C SER A 250 9.39 6.15 11.01
N PHE A 251 10.55 5.79 11.55
CA PHE A 251 10.87 5.46 12.95
C PHE A 251 10.27 4.17 13.56
N ALA A 252 11.14 3.18 13.70
CA ALA A 252 11.13 2.34 14.89
C ALA A 252 11.17 3.24 16.14
N GLY A 253 10.01 3.53 16.73
CA GLY A 253 9.86 4.35 17.93
C GLY A 253 9.13 5.70 17.79
N THR A 254 8.50 6.03 16.65
CA THR A 254 7.56 7.16 16.64
C THR A 254 6.23 6.84 17.26
N THR A 255 5.56 7.89 17.71
CA THR A 255 4.19 7.82 18.14
C THR A 255 3.30 7.43 16.96
N PRO A 256 2.49 6.38 17.10
CA PRO A 256 1.57 5.95 16.06
C PRO A 256 0.65 7.08 15.57
N LEU A 257 0.37 7.13 14.26
CA LEU A 257 -0.48 8.15 13.64
C LEU A 257 -1.83 7.57 13.18
N MET A 258 -2.92 8.26 13.50
CA MET A 258 -4.20 8.13 12.80
C MET A 258 -4.22 9.14 11.65
N PHE A 259 -4.89 8.85 10.55
CA PHE A 259 -4.95 9.74 9.40
C PHE A 259 -6.30 9.67 8.66
N GLN A 260 -6.61 10.72 7.91
CA GLN A 260 -7.68 10.73 6.91
C GLN A 260 -7.11 11.30 5.61
N SER A 261 -7.58 10.78 4.48
CA SER A 261 -7.15 11.19 3.15
C SER A 261 -8.24 11.98 2.46
N VAL A 262 -7.89 13.11 1.84
CA VAL A 262 -8.81 13.92 1.03
C VAL A 262 -8.15 14.32 -0.29
N ILE A 263 -8.95 14.59 -1.31
CA ILE A 263 -8.49 15.18 -2.57
C ILE A 263 -8.82 16.67 -2.60
N VAL A 264 -7.86 17.49 -2.98
CA VAL A 264 -8.08 18.88 -3.42
C VAL A 264 -7.81 18.98 -4.92
N ASP A 265 -8.54 19.86 -5.61
CA ASP A 265 -8.36 20.10 -7.05
C ASP A 265 -7.74 21.50 -7.23
N ILE A 266 -6.50 21.55 -7.67
CA ILE A 266 -5.72 22.78 -7.81
C ILE A 266 -5.91 23.30 -9.23
N GLU A 267 -6.59 24.43 -9.39
CA GLU A 267 -6.78 25.06 -10.70
C GLU A 267 -5.55 25.87 -11.14
N GLU A 268 -4.96 26.64 -10.21
CA GLU A 268 -3.82 27.51 -10.48
C GLU A 268 -2.56 27.01 -9.74
N PRO A 269 -1.49 26.63 -10.47
CA PRO A 269 -0.22 26.28 -9.85
C PRO A 269 0.38 27.42 -9.03
N GLY A 270 1.08 27.08 -7.94
CA GLY A 270 1.81 28.06 -7.14
C GLY A 270 1.99 27.67 -5.68
N LEU A 271 2.33 28.66 -4.86
CA LEU A 271 2.49 28.50 -3.41
C LEU A 271 1.15 28.66 -2.71
N TYR A 272 0.84 27.71 -1.82
CA TYR A 272 -0.37 27.69 -1.02
C TYR A 272 0.00 27.69 0.46
N GLN A 273 -0.80 28.39 1.26
CA GLN A 273 -0.68 28.41 2.71
C GLN A 273 -1.58 27.34 3.33
N LEU A 274 -1.00 26.58 4.24
CA LEU A 274 -1.71 25.66 5.11
C LEU A 274 -1.78 26.29 6.50
N GLN A 275 -2.99 26.43 7.02
CA GLN A 275 -3.25 27.01 8.33
C GLN A 275 -4.07 26.05 9.18
N HIS A 276 -3.68 25.90 10.45
CA HIS A 276 -4.47 25.18 11.44
C HIS A 276 -4.44 25.93 12.77
N ALA A 277 -5.37 25.62 13.68
CA ALA A 277 -5.33 26.18 15.01
C ALA A 277 -4.05 25.70 15.68
N GLN A 278 -3.28 26.64 16.24
CA GLN A 278 -2.19 26.31 17.13
C GLN A 278 -2.80 25.49 18.28
N TYR A 279 -2.55 24.18 18.26
CA TYR A 279 -2.81 23.35 19.41
C TYR A 279 -1.92 23.87 20.53
N GLU A 280 -2.50 24.28 21.66
CA GLU A 280 -1.75 24.44 22.90
C GLU A 280 -1.24 23.04 23.28
N LEU A 281 -0.06 22.71 22.74
CA LEU A 281 0.69 21.51 23.00
C LEU A 281 1.15 21.59 24.46
N ASN A 282 0.24 21.28 25.38
CA ASN A 282 0.57 20.98 26.75
C ASN A 282 1.35 19.67 26.73
N ASP A 283 2.68 19.79 26.64
CA ASP A 283 3.69 18.72 26.69
C ASP A 283 3.45 17.52 25.74
N GLN A 284 4.07 17.62 24.56
CA GLN A 284 4.66 16.50 23.80
C GLN A 284 3.80 15.58 22.90
N SER A 285 2.56 15.88 22.50
CA SER A 285 1.74 14.83 21.81
C SER A 285 0.81 15.21 20.65
N GLY A 286 0.82 16.43 20.08
CA GLY A 286 -0.20 16.84 19.08
C GLY A 286 0.34 17.44 17.79
N TYR A 287 1.30 16.80 17.12
CA TYR A 287 1.72 17.26 15.80
C TYR A 287 0.66 16.91 14.75
N LEU A 288 0.16 17.93 14.05
CA LEU A 288 -0.55 17.74 12.79
C LEU A 288 0.48 17.39 11.73
N TYR A 289 0.28 16.26 11.08
CA TYR A 289 1.09 15.77 9.97
C TYR A 289 0.27 15.96 8.69
N VAL A 290 0.88 16.49 7.63
CA VAL A 290 0.25 16.52 6.31
C VAL A 290 1.25 16.04 5.27
N GLN A 291 0.93 14.93 4.61
CA GLN A 291 1.61 14.51 3.38
C GLN A 291 0.77 14.91 2.19
N VAL A 292 1.42 15.56 1.22
CA VAL A 292 0.81 16.02 -0.01
C VAL A 292 1.42 15.22 -1.15
N GLU A 293 0.58 14.62 -1.98
CA GLU A 293 0.99 13.78 -3.10
C GLU A 293 0.12 14.10 -4.32
N ARG A 294 0.73 14.32 -5.48
CA ARG A 294 -0.04 14.51 -6.71
C ARG A 294 -0.66 13.20 -7.17
N CYS A 295 -1.93 13.26 -7.56
CA CYS A 295 -2.61 12.15 -8.23
C CYS A 295 -2.18 12.12 -9.69
N LEU A 296 -1.61 11.01 -10.13
CA LEU A 296 -1.25 10.80 -11.52
C LEU A 296 -2.32 9.93 -12.20
N ASP A 297 -2.75 10.34 -13.39
CA ASP A 297 -3.71 9.59 -14.20
C ASP A 297 -3.01 8.52 -15.06
N GLU A 298 -1.70 8.71 -15.33
CA GLU A 298 -0.86 7.85 -16.16
C GLU A 298 0.47 7.57 -15.44
N ASP A 299 1.02 6.37 -15.68
CA ASP A 299 2.33 5.97 -15.17
C ASP A 299 3.46 6.71 -15.89
N PRO A 300 4.41 7.35 -15.17
CA PRO A 300 5.54 8.04 -15.79
C PRO A 300 6.40 7.10 -16.64
N ALA A 301 6.55 7.43 -17.92
CA ALA A 301 7.33 6.66 -18.88
C ALA A 301 8.84 6.93 -18.77
N THR A 302 9.25 8.05 -18.17
CA THR A 302 10.66 8.46 -18.06
C THR A 302 11.04 9.00 -16.68
N GLU A 303 12.34 8.98 -16.35
CA GLU A 303 12.86 9.61 -15.12
C GLU A 303 12.56 11.11 -15.05
N GLU A 304 12.57 11.82 -16.19
CA GLU A 304 12.23 13.24 -16.26
C GLU A 304 10.77 13.50 -15.89
N GLU A 305 9.84 12.64 -16.34
CA GLU A 305 8.43 12.69 -15.95
C GLU A 305 8.25 12.35 -14.47
N ILE A 306 9.00 11.40 -13.91
CA ILE A 306 8.98 11.12 -12.46
C ILE A 306 9.39 12.38 -11.69
N ASP A 307 10.53 12.97 -12.02
CA ASP A 307 11.10 14.12 -11.30
C ASP A 307 10.24 15.38 -11.42
N SER A 308 9.51 15.55 -12.53
CA SER A 308 8.67 16.73 -12.77
C SER A 308 7.23 16.53 -12.33
N GLU A 309 6.63 15.36 -12.54
CA GLU A 309 5.21 15.12 -12.32
C GLU A 309 4.93 14.50 -10.94
N TRP A 310 5.74 13.54 -10.49
CA TRP A 310 5.51 12.84 -9.22
C TRP A 310 6.05 13.65 -8.02
N ASN A 311 5.20 14.53 -7.53
CA ASN A 311 5.53 15.43 -6.43
C ASN A 311 4.95 14.90 -5.11
N VAL A 312 5.83 14.61 -4.16
CA VAL A 312 5.49 14.19 -2.79
C VAL A 312 6.17 15.13 -1.80
N HIS A 313 5.38 15.78 -0.96
CA HIS A 313 5.86 16.73 0.04
C HIS A 313 5.37 16.35 1.44
N PHE A 314 6.30 16.40 2.40
CA PHE A 314 5.98 16.32 3.82
C PHE A 314 5.91 17.74 4.37
N VAL A 315 4.74 18.15 4.85
CA VAL A 315 4.53 19.48 5.39
C VAL A 315 4.69 19.44 6.91
N TRP A 316 5.66 20.21 7.40
CA TRP A 316 5.90 20.41 8.83
C TRP A 316 5.41 21.80 9.22
N PHE A 317 4.46 21.84 10.15
CA PHE A 317 3.93 23.11 10.64
C PHE A 317 4.93 23.82 11.55
N THR A 318 5.02 25.14 11.36
CA THR A 318 5.75 26.00 12.29
C THR A 318 5.01 26.09 13.63
N PHE A 319 5.70 26.57 14.67
CA PHE A 319 5.05 26.85 15.98
C PHE A 319 3.87 27.83 15.91
N GLN A 320 3.72 28.56 14.79
CA GLN A 320 2.64 29.52 14.56
C GLN A 320 1.43 28.91 13.83
N GLY A 321 1.42 27.60 13.58
CA GLY A 321 0.29 26.91 12.93
C GLY A 321 0.17 27.18 11.43
N GLY A 322 1.19 27.78 10.83
CA GLY A 322 1.28 28.02 9.38
C GLY A 322 2.38 27.17 8.74
N ALA A 323 2.11 26.71 7.52
CA ALA A 323 3.07 26.10 6.62
C ALA A 323 2.80 26.54 5.16
N GLU A 324 3.76 26.33 4.28
CA GLU A 324 3.60 26.56 2.84
C GLU A 324 3.88 25.27 2.09
N VAL A 325 3.12 25.04 1.02
CA VAL A 325 3.34 23.95 0.07
C VAL A 325 3.29 24.51 -1.34
N GLU A 326 4.15 24.01 -2.22
CA GLU A 326 4.10 24.33 -3.64
C GLU A 326 3.27 23.25 -4.36
N PHE A 327 2.29 23.69 -5.15
CA PHE A 327 1.59 22.86 -6.11
C PHE A 327 2.07 23.29 -7.50
N PRO A 328 3.14 22.67 -8.05
CA PRO A 328 3.75 23.08 -9.32
C PRO A 328 2.85 22.84 -10.54
N HIS A 329 1.78 22.06 -10.37
CA HIS A 329 0.90 21.61 -11.46
C HIS A 329 -0.57 21.72 -11.06
N PRO A 330 -1.47 21.98 -12.04
CA PRO A 330 -2.90 21.90 -11.80
C PRO A 330 -3.34 20.43 -11.69
N GLY A 331 -4.55 20.22 -11.16
CA GLY A 331 -5.21 18.92 -11.07
C GLY A 331 -5.36 18.41 -9.64
N ARG A 332 -5.51 17.10 -9.51
CA ARG A 332 -5.85 16.46 -8.23
C ARG A 332 -4.63 16.20 -7.38
N TRP A 333 -4.75 16.53 -6.09
CA TRP A 333 -3.73 16.29 -5.08
C TRP A 333 -4.36 15.60 -3.88
N ARG A 334 -3.74 14.51 -3.46
CA ARG A 334 -4.06 13.79 -2.24
C ARG A 334 -3.36 14.43 -1.05
N LEU A 335 -4.13 14.66 0.00
CA LEU A 335 -3.62 15.10 1.29
C LEU A 335 -3.93 14.02 2.33
N ASP A 336 -2.88 13.43 2.90
CA ASP A 336 -2.97 12.57 4.07
C ASP A 336 -2.76 13.42 5.32
N ILE A 337 -3.85 13.67 6.05
CA ILE A 337 -3.87 14.51 7.24
C ILE A 337 -3.82 13.59 8.45
N GLY A 338 -2.70 13.61 9.16
CA GLY A 338 -2.40 12.72 10.27
C GLY A 338 -2.31 13.43 11.62
N VAL A 339 -2.68 12.72 12.67
CA VAL A 339 -2.52 13.11 14.07
C VAL A 339 -2.04 11.93 14.89
N VAL A 340 -1.39 12.20 16.01
CA VAL A 340 -0.99 11.15 16.95
C VAL A 340 -2.21 10.36 17.42
N HIS A 341 -2.09 9.03 17.44
CA HIS A 341 -3.10 8.11 17.96
C HIS A 341 -3.40 8.39 19.44
N GLY A 342 -4.68 8.48 19.78
CA GLY A 342 -5.13 8.84 21.12
C GLY A 342 -6.65 9.01 21.19
N PRO A 343 -7.15 9.68 22.26
CA PRO A 343 -8.57 9.98 22.40
C PRO A 343 -9.11 10.81 21.22
N PRO A 344 -10.43 10.80 20.99
CA PRO A 344 -10.99 11.51 19.87
C PRO A 344 -10.74 13.02 19.92
N GLN A 345 -10.31 13.60 18.79
CA GLN A 345 -9.85 14.99 18.70
C GLN A 345 -10.40 15.70 17.45
N ASP A 346 -10.81 16.96 17.60
CA ASP A 346 -11.36 17.75 16.50
C ASP A 346 -10.23 18.46 15.76
N VAL A 347 -10.08 18.17 14.48
CA VAL A 347 -8.99 18.69 13.63
C VAL A 347 -9.60 19.55 12.54
N TRP A 348 -8.93 20.65 12.23
CA TRP A 348 -9.21 21.42 11.03
C TRP A 348 -7.93 21.88 10.35
N LEU A 349 -7.99 22.00 9.03
CA LEU A 349 -6.92 22.48 8.18
C LEU A 349 -7.55 23.34 7.08
N GLN A 350 -7.11 24.59 6.99
CA GLN A 350 -7.42 25.47 5.87
C GLN A 350 -6.25 25.47 4.88
N ILE A 351 -6.57 25.34 3.60
CA ILE A 351 -5.61 25.41 2.49
C ILE A 351 -6.07 26.54 1.57
N GLY A 352 -5.19 27.43 1.15
CA GLY A 352 -5.56 28.51 0.23
C GLY A 352 -4.35 29.10 -0.48
N PRO A 353 -4.55 29.80 -1.61
CA PRO A 353 -3.47 30.48 -2.32
C PRO A 353 -2.71 31.43 -1.40
N ARG A 354 -1.38 31.47 -1.53
CA ARG A 354 -0.58 32.45 -0.81
C ARG A 354 -0.93 33.85 -1.29
N VAL A 355 -1.44 34.69 -0.38
CA VAL A 355 -1.63 36.11 -0.66
C VAL A 355 -0.28 36.81 -0.47
N ASP A 356 0.32 37.30 -1.57
CA ASP A 356 1.51 38.14 -1.49
C ASP A 356 1.17 39.42 -0.71
N GLY A 357 1.78 39.57 0.47
CA GLY A 357 1.59 40.69 1.39
C GLY A 357 2.43 41.91 1.10
#